data_AF-A0A3E2WGQ0-F1
#
_entry.id   AF-A0A3E2WGQ0-F1
#
_cell.length_a   1.000
_cell.length_b   1.000
_cell.length_c   1.000
_cell.angle_alpha   90.00
_cell.angle_beta   90.00
_cell.angle_gamma   90.00
#
_symmetry.space_group_name_H-M   'P 1'
#
loop_
_entity.id
_entity.type
_entity.pdbx_description
1 polymer ?
#
loop_
_entity_poly.entity_id
_entity_poly.type
_entity_poly.pdbx_seq_one_letter_code
_entity_poly.pdbx_strand_id
1 'polypeptide(L)'
;MSLQQALPVRAWEEIVTCTVLGDSIAKGYSSDKANKIDCYGRIVTERIAEENEIYFDYQNYAKNGLDTQSLNEKVLSRDTVKRNLNKSDLIFLTMGSNDLMNEFKKEAQEILNSNTKFRSAPQAMNELQEAVKKNPLLVLKIIDALSSWDYESFESEWAAAMQTITQQKKDTAQIIVTNIYNPIYNMQLPGTMNKVVEDIIQNMNSIIEKRAEEFNYQVVDLFNSNIVAFVQGDGLHPSQEGQQLIAEMVYDKIQPVDANTQSVDGQAVKGENIQEGNTKEETETQVSPGKTKQPSIQESDTLENEAGKAAKKSKSVFYPYLFSGIIIIILAVVLTIYIRKKNKTK
;
A
#
# COMPACT_ATOMS: atom_id res chain seq x y z
N MET A 1 3.62 21.46 -17.81
CA MET A 1 2.37 21.04 -18.49
C MET A 1 1.29 21.04 -17.43
N SER A 2 0.15 21.70 -17.65
CA SER A 2 -0.98 21.66 -16.73
C SER A 2 -1.64 20.27 -16.77
N LEU A 3 -1.98 19.74 -15.59
CA LEU A 3 -2.47 18.38 -15.33
C LEU A 3 -3.98 18.20 -15.63
N GLN A 4 -4.50 18.84 -16.67
CA GLN A 4 -5.94 18.83 -17.03
C GLN A 4 -6.45 17.52 -17.65
N GLN A 5 -5.68 16.42 -17.64
CA GLN A 5 -6.03 15.19 -18.36
C GLN A 5 -5.84 13.92 -17.52
N ALA A 6 -5.73 14.05 -16.19
CA ALA A 6 -5.30 12.93 -15.36
C ALA A 6 -6.36 11.83 -15.13
N LEU A 7 -7.65 12.08 -15.33
CA LEU A 7 -8.71 11.11 -14.97
C LEU A 7 -9.88 11.12 -15.97
N PRO A 8 -10.62 10.01 -16.12
CA PRO A 8 -11.76 9.91 -17.01
C PRO A 8 -12.97 10.49 -16.26
N VAL A 9 -12.90 11.77 -16.00
CA VAL A 9 -14.05 12.54 -15.52
C VAL A 9 -14.95 12.64 -16.75
N ARG A 10 -15.93 11.74 -16.86
CA ARG A 10 -16.94 11.81 -17.95
C ARG A 10 -17.49 13.22 -17.95
N ALA A 11 -17.81 13.77 -19.12
CA ALA A 11 -18.29 15.14 -19.31
C ALA A 11 -19.57 15.53 -18.50
N TRP A 12 -20.08 14.65 -17.64
CA TRP A 12 -21.19 14.85 -16.71
C TRP A 12 -20.97 14.26 -15.30
N GLU A 13 -19.78 13.75 -14.94
CA GLU A 13 -19.44 13.28 -13.58
C GLU A 13 -18.39 14.19 -12.95
N GLU A 14 -18.81 15.30 -12.34
CA GLU A 14 -17.94 16.27 -11.66
C GLU A 14 -17.43 15.75 -10.28
N ILE A 15 -17.14 14.46 -10.13
CA ILE A 15 -16.73 13.87 -8.84
C ILE A 15 -15.60 12.86 -9.04
N VAL A 16 -14.44 13.07 -8.38
CA VAL A 16 -13.43 12.02 -8.20
C VAL A 16 -13.77 11.18 -6.97
N THR A 17 -13.81 9.86 -7.13
CA THR A 17 -14.15 8.94 -6.05
C THR A 17 -12.94 8.12 -5.59
N CYS A 18 -12.68 8.09 -4.29
CA CYS A 18 -11.49 7.44 -3.73
C CYS A 18 -11.85 6.52 -2.56
N THR A 19 -11.31 5.30 -2.58
CA THR A 19 -11.34 4.36 -1.45
C THR A 19 -9.95 4.12 -0.91
N VAL A 20 -9.74 4.40 0.37
CA VAL A 20 -8.49 4.10 1.09
C VAL A 20 -8.68 2.87 1.97
N LEU A 21 -7.80 1.90 1.78
CA LEU A 21 -7.68 0.68 2.57
C LEU A 21 -6.31 0.68 3.25
N GLY A 22 -6.21 0.01 4.39
CA GLY A 22 -4.91 -0.19 5.01
C GLY A 22 -4.89 -0.16 6.52
N ASP A 23 -3.71 0.10 7.04
CA ASP A 23 -3.41 0.13 8.47
C ASP A 23 -3.43 1.56 9.08
N SER A 24 -2.65 1.80 10.13
CA SER A 24 -2.53 3.11 10.78
C SER A 24 -1.95 4.19 9.86
N ILE A 25 -1.11 3.84 8.89
CA ILE A 25 -0.49 4.81 7.97
C ILE A 25 -1.55 5.36 7.03
N ALA A 26 -2.29 4.49 6.35
CA ALA A 26 -3.39 4.87 5.46
C ALA A 26 -4.54 5.58 6.19
N LYS A 27 -4.73 5.28 7.48
CA LYS A 27 -5.72 5.97 8.30
C LYS A 27 -5.31 7.41 8.69
N GLY A 28 -4.02 7.73 8.68
CA GLY A 28 -3.50 8.98 9.26
C GLY A 28 -3.50 8.92 10.80
N TYR A 29 -2.90 7.88 11.36
CA TYR A 29 -2.77 7.75 12.82
C TYR A 29 -2.03 8.95 13.43
N SER A 30 -2.53 9.42 14.57
CA SER A 30 -1.84 10.38 15.42
C SER A 30 -1.58 9.77 16.80
N SER A 31 -0.33 9.82 17.21
CA SER A 31 0.13 9.47 18.57
C SER A 31 -0.32 10.51 19.60
N ASP A 32 -0.62 11.74 19.17
CA ASP A 32 -1.14 12.82 20.00
C ASP A 32 -2.63 13.07 19.70
N LYS A 33 -3.49 12.78 20.68
CA LYS A 33 -4.94 12.96 20.52
C LYS A 33 -5.37 14.40 20.30
N ALA A 34 -4.54 15.39 20.66
CA ALA A 34 -4.84 16.79 20.44
C ALA A 34 -4.58 17.22 18.98
N ASN A 35 -3.68 16.53 18.29
CA ASN A 35 -3.26 16.85 16.94
C ASN A 35 -3.83 15.85 15.95
N LYS A 36 -4.56 16.34 14.96
CA LYS A 36 -5.03 15.52 13.84
C LYS A 36 -3.93 15.42 12.80
N ILE A 37 -3.83 14.25 12.18
CA ILE A 37 -2.96 14.00 11.04
C ILE A 37 -3.86 13.77 9.84
N ASP A 38 -3.68 14.58 8.80
CA ASP A 38 -4.36 14.37 7.53
C ASP A 38 -3.69 13.22 6.79
N CYS A 39 -4.45 12.15 6.55
CA CYS A 39 -3.97 10.97 5.85
C CYS A 39 -3.67 11.26 4.37
N TYR A 40 -2.60 10.65 3.84
CA TYR A 40 -2.14 10.86 2.46
C TYR A 40 -3.25 10.67 1.42
N GLY A 41 -4.12 9.68 1.60
CA GLY A 41 -5.18 9.40 0.63
C GLY A 41 -6.18 10.53 0.49
N ARG A 42 -6.46 11.25 1.58
CA ARG A 42 -7.31 12.44 1.55
C ARG A 42 -6.61 13.61 0.86
N ILE A 43 -5.34 13.85 1.22
CA ILE A 43 -4.51 14.90 0.62
C ILE A 43 -4.48 14.76 -0.91
N VAL A 44 -4.20 13.55 -1.40
CA VAL A 44 -4.15 13.26 -2.85
C VAL A 44 -5.51 13.48 -3.51
N THR A 45 -6.59 13.00 -2.88
CA THR A 45 -7.94 13.11 -3.45
C THR A 45 -8.39 14.57 -3.54
N GLU A 46 -8.18 15.36 -2.48
CA GLU A 46 -8.52 16.78 -2.45
C GLU A 46 -7.70 17.56 -3.48
N ARG A 47 -6.39 17.30 -3.58
CA ARG A 47 -5.52 17.92 -4.59
C ARG A 47 -6.02 17.67 -6.02
N ILE A 48 -6.39 16.44 -6.34
CA ILE A 48 -6.91 16.10 -7.67
C ILE A 48 -8.22 16.83 -7.94
N ALA A 49 -9.11 16.88 -6.95
CA ALA A 49 -10.38 17.57 -7.09
C ALA A 49 -10.19 19.08 -7.34
N GLU A 50 -9.28 19.71 -6.57
CA GLU A 50 -8.92 21.12 -6.70
C GLU A 50 -8.28 21.43 -8.06
N GLU A 51 -7.30 20.64 -8.50
CA GLU A 51 -6.61 20.86 -9.79
C GLU A 51 -7.52 20.69 -11.01
N ASN A 52 -8.60 19.92 -10.89
CA ASN A 52 -9.56 19.68 -11.96
C ASN A 52 -10.86 20.47 -11.79
N GLU A 53 -10.98 21.29 -10.75
CA GLU A 53 -12.18 22.07 -10.42
C GLU A 53 -13.47 21.19 -10.31
N ILE A 54 -13.32 19.99 -9.73
CA ILE A 54 -14.42 19.02 -9.51
C ILE A 54 -14.63 18.75 -8.02
N TYR A 55 -15.73 18.09 -7.66
CA TYR A 55 -15.96 17.58 -6.32
C TYR A 55 -15.23 16.26 -6.07
N PHE A 56 -15.23 15.80 -4.82
CA PHE A 56 -14.74 14.47 -4.49
C PHE A 56 -15.67 13.71 -3.52
N ASP A 57 -15.67 12.38 -3.63
CA ASP A 57 -16.21 11.45 -2.64
C ASP A 57 -15.06 10.59 -2.12
N TYR A 58 -14.86 10.60 -0.80
CA TYR A 58 -13.69 10.01 -0.17
C TYR A 58 -14.13 9.06 0.96
N GLN A 59 -13.70 7.80 0.87
CA GLN A 59 -14.02 6.77 1.84
C GLN A 59 -12.75 6.14 2.39
N ASN A 60 -12.45 6.34 3.68
CA ASN A 60 -11.32 5.70 4.34
C ASN A 60 -11.79 4.57 5.26
N TYR A 61 -11.40 3.35 4.92
CA TYR A 61 -11.69 2.14 5.69
C TYR A 61 -10.48 1.57 6.43
N ALA A 62 -9.34 2.27 6.38
CA ALA A 62 -8.14 1.88 7.08
C ALA A 62 -8.33 1.89 8.60
N LYS A 63 -7.68 0.96 9.30
CA LYS A 63 -7.76 0.87 10.77
C LYS A 63 -6.39 0.55 11.36
N ASN A 64 -6.14 1.14 12.52
CA ASN A 64 -4.90 0.90 13.28
C ASN A 64 -4.70 -0.60 13.54
N GLY A 65 -3.49 -1.09 13.28
CA GLY A 65 -3.10 -2.45 13.63
C GLY A 65 -3.70 -3.54 12.76
N LEU A 66 -4.32 -3.21 11.62
CA LEU A 66 -4.73 -4.23 10.66
C LEU A 66 -3.49 -4.87 10.02
N ASP A 67 -3.46 -6.20 10.04
CA ASP A 67 -2.65 -7.06 9.18
C ASP A 67 -3.46 -7.49 7.95
N THR A 68 -2.82 -8.16 7.00
CA THR A 68 -3.45 -8.59 5.74
C THR A 68 -4.66 -9.50 5.99
N GLN A 69 -4.55 -10.46 6.90
CA GLN A 69 -5.67 -11.33 7.29
C GLN A 69 -6.86 -10.53 7.84
N SER A 70 -6.61 -9.61 8.77
CA SER A 70 -7.69 -8.78 9.34
C SER A 70 -8.30 -7.82 8.32
N LEU A 71 -7.53 -7.36 7.32
CA LEU A 71 -8.07 -6.56 6.21
C LEU A 71 -9.12 -7.39 5.45
N ASN A 72 -8.79 -8.64 5.09
CA ASN A 72 -9.71 -9.55 4.42
C ASN A 72 -10.97 -9.80 5.25
N GLU A 73 -10.80 -10.23 6.50
CA GLU A 73 -11.90 -10.65 7.37
C GLU A 73 -12.81 -9.50 7.82
N LYS A 74 -12.24 -8.32 8.14
CA LYS A 74 -12.96 -7.26 8.87
C LYS A 74 -13.28 -6.03 8.01
N VAL A 75 -12.66 -5.89 6.84
CA VAL A 75 -12.85 -4.75 5.96
C VAL A 75 -13.41 -5.20 4.62
N LEU A 76 -12.68 -6.03 3.88
CA LEU A 76 -13.06 -6.45 2.53
C LEU A 76 -14.27 -7.39 2.49
N SER A 77 -14.58 -8.06 3.61
CA SER A 77 -15.80 -8.85 3.77
C SER A 77 -17.10 -8.01 3.74
N ARG A 78 -17.03 -6.70 4.01
CA ARG A 78 -18.20 -5.83 4.18
C ARG A 78 -18.75 -5.35 2.83
N ASP A 79 -20.05 -5.54 2.60
CA ASP A 79 -20.71 -5.07 1.38
C ASP A 79 -20.60 -3.56 1.15
N THR A 80 -20.56 -2.77 2.23
CA THR A 80 -20.34 -1.32 2.14
C THR A 80 -18.98 -0.98 1.50
N VAL A 81 -17.95 -1.76 1.79
CA VAL A 81 -16.61 -1.55 1.23
C VAL A 81 -16.59 -1.96 -0.23
N LYS A 82 -17.12 -3.16 -0.55
CA LYS A 82 -17.24 -3.66 -1.92
C LYS A 82 -17.99 -2.69 -2.84
N ARG A 83 -19.11 -2.13 -2.38
CA ARG A 83 -19.86 -1.11 -3.14
C ARG A 83 -19.08 0.17 -3.40
N ASN A 84 -18.19 0.58 -2.49
CA ASN A 84 -17.38 1.78 -2.69
C ASN A 84 -16.17 1.50 -3.59
N LEU A 85 -15.56 0.31 -3.49
CA LEU A 85 -14.56 -0.15 -4.45
C LEU A 85 -15.11 -0.10 -5.88
N ASN A 86 -16.34 -0.57 -6.09
CA ASN A 86 -17.00 -0.54 -7.39
C ASN A 86 -17.21 0.85 -7.97
N LYS A 87 -17.29 1.89 -7.13
CA LYS A 87 -17.46 3.27 -7.59
C LYS A 87 -16.14 4.00 -7.79
N SER A 88 -15.09 3.57 -7.09
CA SER A 88 -13.84 4.32 -6.92
C SER A 88 -13.07 4.49 -8.23
N ASP A 89 -12.62 5.71 -8.51
CA ASP A 89 -11.60 6.03 -9.53
C ASP A 89 -10.20 5.70 -9.02
N LEU A 90 -9.97 5.91 -7.72
CA LEU A 90 -8.70 5.71 -7.05
C LEU A 90 -8.88 4.76 -5.87
N ILE A 91 -7.98 3.77 -5.77
CA ILE A 91 -7.91 2.86 -4.64
C ILE A 91 -6.49 2.90 -4.09
N PHE A 92 -6.35 3.29 -2.83
CA PHE A 92 -5.05 3.32 -2.14
C PHE A 92 -4.96 2.25 -1.08
N LEU A 93 -3.80 1.58 -0.98
CA LEU A 93 -3.54 0.54 0.00
C LEU A 93 -2.16 0.66 0.65
N THR A 94 -2.12 0.70 1.98
CA THR A 94 -0.90 0.50 2.79
C THR A 94 -1.13 -0.61 3.81
N MET A 95 -0.39 -1.71 3.70
CA MET A 95 -0.56 -2.90 4.54
C MET A 95 0.73 -3.72 4.60
N GLY A 96 0.87 -4.59 5.61
CA GLY A 96 1.96 -5.56 5.74
C GLY A 96 2.86 -5.33 6.96
N SER A 97 3.00 -4.08 7.42
CA SER A 97 3.81 -3.77 8.60
C SER A 97 3.30 -4.50 9.85
N ASN A 98 1.98 -4.65 10.01
CA ASN A 98 1.42 -5.31 11.20
C ASN A 98 1.55 -6.82 11.16
N ASP A 99 1.60 -7.44 9.99
CA ASP A 99 1.91 -8.86 9.82
C ASP A 99 3.27 -9.11 10.50
N LEU A 100 4.31 -8.38 10.07
CA LEU A 100 5.65 -8.38 10.66
C LEU A 100 5.64 -8.11 12.18
N MET A 101 4.97 -7.05 12.61
CA MET A 101 4.96 -6.66 14.02
C MET A 101 4.21 -7.66 14.91
N ASN A 102 3.17 -8.32 14.40
CA ASN A 102 2.39 -9.29 15.16
C ASN A 102 3.20 -10.56 15.44
N GLU A 103 3.89 -11.08 14.43
CA GLU A 103 4.76 -12.23 14.60
C GLU A 103 5.99 -11.87 15.45
N PHE A 104 6.59 -10.69 15.26
CA PHE A 104 7.67 -10.24 16.14
C PHE A 104 7.25 -10.23 17.62
N LYS A 105 6.04 -9.73 17.93
CA LYS A 105 5.52 -9.77 19.31
C LYS A 105 5.35 -11.20 19.82
N LYS A 106 4.87 -12.12 18.98
CA LYS A 106 4.69 -13.53 19.32
C LYS A 106 6.05 -14.17 19.65
N GLU A 107 7.01 -14.05 18.75
CA GLU A 107 8.35 -14.62 18.91
C GLU A 107 9.09 -14.01 20.12
N ALA A 108 9.00 -12.69 20.30
CA ALA A 108 9.55 -12.04 21.49
C ALA A 108 8.93 -12.60 22.78
N GLN A 109 7.64 -12.91 22.79
CA GLN A 109 6.95 -13.42 23.97
C GLN A 109 7.45 -14.83 24.32
N GLU A 110 7.61 -15.68 23.31
CA GLU A 110 8.11 -17.04 23.43
C GLU A 110 9.57 -17.05 23.92
N ILE A 111 10.45 -16.25 23.29
CA ILE A 111 11.87 -16.15 23.66
C ILE A 111 12.05 -15.69 25.11
N LEU A 112 11.21 -14.75 25.56
CA LEU A 112 11.26 -14.19 26.91
C LEU A 112 10.57 -15.08 27.96
N ASN A 113 9.91 -16.17 27.55
CA ASN A 113 9.03 -16.96 28.40
C ASN A 113 8.04 -16.08 29.19
N SER A 114 7.53 -15.03 28.55
CA SER A 114 6.63 -14.09 29.21
C SER A 114 5.20 -14.63 29.19
N ASN A 115 4.61 -14.78 30.38
CA ASN A 115 3.19 -15.08 30.52
C ASN A 115 2.29 -13.88 30.14
N THR A 116 2.88 -12.71 29.88
CA THR A 116 2.14 -11.49 29.52
C THR A 116 2.25 -11.24 28.03
N LYS A 117 1.11 -11.11 27.34
CA LYS A 117 1.07 -10.66 25.94
C LYS A 117 1.49 -9.20 25.83
N PHE A 118 2.37 -8.89 24.89
CA PHE A 118 2.73 -7.51 24.59
C PHE A 118 1.55 -6.73 24.01
N ARG A 119 1.33 -5.52 24.52
CA ARG A 119 0.27 -4.63 24.03
C ARG A 119 0.67 -3.94 22.73
N SER A 120 1.97 -3.74 22.51
CA SER A 120 2.50 -3.06 21.32
C SER A 120 3.89 -3.59 20.94
N ALA A 121 4.29 -3.38 19.68
CA ALA A 121 5.62 -3.74 19.21
C ALA A 121 6.75 -2.97 19.93
N PRO A 122 6.62 -1.65 20.20
CA PRO A 122 7.60 -0.95 21.04
C PRO A 122 7.74 -1.54 22.44
N GLN A 123 6.66 -2.01 23.06
CA GLN A 123 6.75 -2.68 24.36
C GLN A 123 7.54 -3.99 24.25
N ALA A 124 7.19 -4.85 23.28
CA ALA A 124 7.89 -6.10 23.02
C ALA A 124 9.39 -5.87 22.77
N MET A 125 9.71 -4.85 21.98
CA MET A 125 11.08 -4.51 21.65
C MET A 125 11.87 -4.05 22.88
N ASN A 126 11.32 -3.16 23.69
CA ASN A 126 11.99 -2.68 24.91
C ASN A 126 12.29 -3.84 25.88
N GLU A 127 11.32 -4.73 26.09
CA GLU A 127 11.51 -5.90 26.96
C GLU A 127 12.57 -6.87 26.39
N LEU A 128 12.57 -7.07 25.07
CA LEU A 128 13.55 -7.90 24.38
C LEU A 128 14.97 -7.29 24.44
N GLN A 129 15.10 -5.98 24.26
CA GLN A 129 16.38 -5.27 24.39
C GLN A 129 16.96 -5.41 25.80
N GLU A 130 16.14 -5.23 26.84
CA GLU A 130 16.58 -5.40 28.23
C GLU A 130 16.98 -6.84 28.54
N ALA A 131 16.30 -7.83 27.96
CA ALA A 131 16.68 -9.22 28.09
C ALA A 131 17.99 -9.55 27.36
N VAL A 132 18.18 -9.05 26.14
CA VAL A 132 19.42 -9.21 25.36
C VAL A 132 20.62 -8.59 26.09
N LYS A 133 20.45 -7.43 26.75
CA LYS A 133 21.51 -6.84 27.59
C LYS A 133 21.95 -7.77 28.72
N LYS A 134 21.01 -8.52 29.31
CA LYS A 134 21.29 -9.48 30.40
C LYS A 134 21.85 -10.81 29.86
N ASN A 135 21.40 -11.23 28.68
CA ASN A 135 21.82 -12.46 28.03
C ASN A 135 21.97 -12.24 26.51
N PRO A 136 23.19 -11.89 26.04
CA PRO A 136 23.44 -11.62 24.63
C PRO A 136 23.16 -12.80 23.68
N LEU A 137 23.17 -14.04 24.17
CA LEU A 137 22.86 -15.21 23.34
C LEU A 137 21.40 -15.28 22.91
N LEU A 138 20.50 -14.51 23.53
CA LEU A 138 19.10 -14.39 23.08
C LEU A 138 18.99 -13.85 21.66
N VAL A 139 19.98 -13.08 21.19
CA VAL A 139 20.06 -12.60 19.79
C VAL A 139 20.00 -13.75 18.80
N LEU A 140 20.60 -14.90 19.10
CA LEU A 140 20.57 -16.07 18.20
C LEU A 140 19.16 -16.65 18.06
N LYS A 141 18.40 -16.70 19.16
CA LYS A 141 17.00 -17.16 19.13
C LYS A 141 16.10 -16.20 18.35
N ILE A 142 16.32 -14.90 18.51
CA ILE A 142 15.58 -13.86 17.77
C ILE A 142 15.85 -13.99 16.27
N ILE A 143 17.13 -14.16 15.88
CA ILE A 143 17.50 -14.33 14.48
C ILE A 143 16.88 -15.60 13.90
N ASP A 144 16.93 -16.73 14.61
CA ASP A 144 16.36 -18.01 14.18
C ASP A 144 14.84 -17.93 13.97
N ALA A 145 14.13 -17.33 14.93
CA ALA A 145 12.70 -17.08 14.86
C ALA A 145 12.33 -16.19 13.66
N LEU A 146 13.01 -15.05 13.49
CA LEU A 146 12.75 -14.13 12.40
C LEU A 146 13.14 -14.71 11.02
N SER A 147 14.16 -15.57 10.97
CA SER A 147 14.57 -16.23 9.71
C SER A 147 13.54 -17.25 9.22
N SER A 148 12.66 -17.72 10.11
CA SER A 148 11.59 -18.68 9.82
C SER A 148 10.27 -18.00 9.46
N TRP A 149 10.32 -16.76 8.97
CA TRP A 149 9.14 -15.99 8.58
C TRP A 149 8.26 -16.73 7.56
N ASP A 150 6.96 -16.78 7.84
CA ASP A 150 5.97 -17.39 6.96
C ASP A 150 5.58 -16.42 5.82
N TYR A 151 6.39 -16.43 4.76
CA TYR A 151 6.13 -15.63 3.56
C TYR A 151 4.93 -16.14 2.76
N GLU A 152 4.62 -17.44 2.83
CA GLU A 152 3.51 -18.04 2.07
C GLU A 152 2.17 -17.57 2.62
N SER A 153 2.02 -17.52 3.95
CA SER A 153 0.84 -16.97 4.59
C SER A 153 0.62 -15.51 4.24
N PHE A 154 1.67 -14.68 4.33
CA PHE A 154 1.59 -13.27 3.92
C PHE A 154 1.20 -13.11 2.44
N GLU A 155 1.84 -13.86 1.54
CA GLU A 155 1.55 -13.81 0.11
C GLU A 155 0.11 -14.24 -0.19
N SER A 156 -0.37 -15.30 0.46
CA SER A 156 -1.74 -15.80 0.31
C SER A 156 -2.77 -14.73 0.73
N GLU A 157 -2.58 -14.11 1.90
CA GLU A 157 -3.49 -13.08 2.39
C GLU A 157 -3.43 -11.79 1.56
N TRP A 158 -2.24 -11.40 1.11
CA TRP A 158 -2.07 -10.28 0.17
C TRP A 158 -2.79 -10.55 -1.15
N ALA A 159 -2.60 -11.73 -1.74
CA ALA A 159 -3.26 -12.12 -2.98
C ALA A 159 -4.79 -12.16 -2.81
N ALA A 160 -5.31 -12.70 -1.70
CA ALA A 160 -6.74 -12.72 -1.42
C ALA A 160 -7.34 -11.30 -1.31
N ALA A 161 -6.61 -10.36 -0.69
CA ALA A 161 -7.00 -8.96 -0.62
C ALA A 161 -7.06 -8.33 -2.02
N MET A 162 -6.01 -8.52 -2.81
CA MET A 162 -5.92 -7.97 -4.16
C MET A 162 -6.94 -8.59 -5.12
N GLN A 163 -7.23 -9.89 -5.02
CA GLN A 163 -8.32 -10.55 -5.74
C GLN A 163 -9.67 -9.90 -5.41
N THR A 164 -9.95 -9.66 -4.13
CA THR A 164 -11.21 -9.00 -3.73
C THR A 164 -11.27 -7.57 -4.28
N ILE A 165 -10.20 -6.79 -4.15
CA ILE A 165 -10.16 -5.40 -4.65
C ILE A 165 -10.38 -5.37 -6.17
N THR A 166 -9.67 -6.21 -6.92
CA THR A 166 -9.75 -6.25 -8.39
C THR A 166 -11.08 -6.76 -8.91
N GLN A 167 -11.72 -7.73 -8.24
CA GLN A 167 -13.05 -8.21 -8.61
C GLN A 167 -14.16 -7.20 -8.35
N GLN A 168 -13.98 -6.31 -7.37
CA GLN A 168 -15.03 -5.37 -6.96
C GLN A 168 -14.89 -3.99 -7.59
N LYS A 169 -13.67 -3.56 -7.94
CA LYS A 169 -13.43 -2.24 -8.54
C LYS A 169 -14.10 -2.09 -9.92
N LYS A 170 -14.34 -0.85 -10.35
CA LYS A 170 -14.65 -0.58 -11.76
C LYS A 170 -13.41 -0.72 -12.65
N ASP A 171 -13.62 -1.00 -13.93
CA ASP A 171 -12.54 -1.27 -14.89
C ASP A 171 -11.52 -0.14 -14.97
N THR A 172 -11.99 1.11 -14.93
CA THR A 172 -11.16 2.32 -15.02
C THR A 172 -10.45 2.70 -13.72
N ALA A 173 -10.73 2.01 -12.62
CA ALA A 173 -10.13 2.32 -11.32
C ALA A 173 -8.63 2.03 -11.32
N GLN A 174 -7.84 3.00 -10.86
CA GLN A 174 -6.41 2.85 -10.62
C GLN A 174 -6.16 2.42 -9.19
N ILE A 175 -5.28 1.43 -9.01
CA ILE A 175 -4.87 0.95 -7.70
C ILE A 175 -3.42 1.37 -7.47
N ILE A 176 -3.15 2.05 -6.35
CA ILE A 176 -1.81 2.42 -5.92
C ILE A 176 -1.58 1.86 -4.53
N VAL A 177 -0.55 1.05 -4.40
CA VAL A 177 -0.14 0.44 -3.12
C VAL A 177 1.20 1.01 -2.69
N THR A 178 1.44 1.10 -1.39
CA THR A 178 2.77 1.38 -0.85
C THR A 178 3.44 0.07 -0.46
N ASN A 179 4.72 -0.09 -0.76
CA ASN A 179 5.53 -1.09 -0.09
C ASN A 179 5.83 -0.65 1.36
N ILE A 180 6.44 -1.53 2.14
CA ILE A 180 6.65 -1.38 3.58
C ILE A 180 8.02 -0.72 3.83
N TYR A 181 8.07 0.39 4.56
CA TYR A 181 9.34 0.93 5.08
C TYR A 181 9.72 0.26 6.40
N ASN A 182 10.99 0.35 6.81
CA ASN A 182 11.45 -0.20 8.09
C ASN A 182 10.80 0.53 9.28
N PRO A 183 9.80 -0.08 9.96
CA PRO A 183 9.03 0.59 11.01
C PRO A 183 9.83 0.77 12.30
N ILE A 184 10.99 0.12 12.42
CA ILE A 184 11.82 0.11 13.62
C ILE A 184 13.20 0.74 13.39
N TYR A 185 13.40 1.41 12.25
CA TYR A 185 14.65 2.06 11.87
C TYR A 185 15.20 2.97 12.98
N ASN A 186 14.32 3.75 13.62
CA ASN A 186 14.68 4.70 14.67
C ASN A 186 14.84 4.07 16.08
N MET A 187 14.66 2.74 16.22
CA MET A 187 14.68 2.04 17.51
C MET A 187 16.09 1.56 17.95
N GLN A 188 17.14 1.88 17.19
CA GLN A 188 18.55 1.62 17.52
C GLN A 188 18.85 0.15 17.88
N LEU A 189 18.36 -0.79 17.05
CA LEU A 189 18.66 -2.20 17.24
C LEU A 189 20.14 -2.53 17.00
N PRO A 190 20.65 -3.64 17.59
CA PRO A 190 21.91 -4.21 17.16
C PRO A 190 21.91 -4.43 15.64
N GLY A 191 23.00 -4.04 14.95
CA GLY A 191 23.03 -4.01 13.48
C GLY A 191 22.71 -5.35 12.82
N THR A 192 23.03 -6.48 13.45
CA THR A 192 22.67 -7.82 12.97
C THR A 192 21.16 -8.06 12.99
N MET A 193 20.45 -7.59 14.01
CA MET A 193 19.01 -7.72 14.13
C MET A 193 18.27 -6.77 13.19
N ASN A 194 18.76 -5.53 13.06
CA ASN A 194 18.20 -4.59 12.08
C ASN A 194 18.28 -5.16 10.65
N LYS A 195 19.43 -5.77 10.30
CA LYS A 195 19.60 -6.40 8.99
C LYS A 195 18.59 -7.53 8.74
N VAL A 196 18.37 -8.41 9.72
CA VAL A 196 17.37 -9.50 9.57
C VAL A 196 15.96 -8.94 9.34
N VAL A 197 15.60 -7.87 10.05
CA VAL A 197 14.30 -7.22 9.85
C VAL A 197 14.21 -6.56 8.47
N GLU A 198 15.27 -5.88 8.02
CA GLU A 198 15.33 -5.31 6.67
C GLU A 198 15.23 -6.40 5.59
N ASP A 199 15.90 -7.53 5.76
CA ASP A 199 15.85 -8.66 4.83
C ASP A 199 14.41 -9.22 4.74
N ILE A 200 13.70 -9.36 5.88
CA ILE A 200 12.28 -9.79 5.88
C ILE A 200 11.41 -8.77 5.14
N ILE A 201 11.54 -7.48 5.46
CA ILE A 201 10.76 -6.42 4.82
C ILE A 201 11.02 -6.38 3.32
N GLN A 202 12.27 -6.55 2.88
CA GLN A 202 12.63 -6.62 1.47
C GLN A 202 11.97 -7.83 0.77
N ASN A 203 11.92 -8.99 1.44
CA ASN A 203 11.22 -10.15 0.91
C ASN A 203 9.70 -9.93 0.81
N MET A 204 9.08 -9.33 1.83
CA MET A 204 7.66 -8.94 1.80
C MET A 204 7.39 -7.92 0.69
N ASN A 205 8.23 -6.91 0.54
CA ASN A 205 8.14 -5.92 -0.53
C ASN A 205 8.33 -6.57 -1.90
N SER A 206 9.22 -7.56 -2.03
CA SER A 206 9.36 -8.31 -3.27
C SER A 206 8.08 -9.06 -3.64
N ILE A 207 7.32 -9.57 -2.67
CA ILE A 207 6.02 -10.21 -2.92
C ILE A 207 5.02 -9.17 -3.45
N ILE A 208 4.93 -8.02 -2.79
CA ILE A 208 4.09 -6.90 -3.24
C ILE A 208 4.48 -6.49 -4.68
N GLU A 209 5.76 -6.25 -4.93
CA GLU A 209 6.22 -5.78 -6.24
C GLU A 209 6.00 -6.80 -7.37
N LYS A 210 6.25 -8.09 -7.12
CA LYS A 210 6.07 -9.16 -8.12
C LYS A 210 4.61 -9.39 -8.49
N ARG A 211 3.67 -9.08 -7.59
CA ARG A 211 2.22 -9.24 -7.81
C ARG A 211 1.58 -8.01 -8.46
N ALA A 212 2.33 -6.94 -8.70
CA ALA A 212 1.81 -5.68 -9.25
C ALA A 212 1.20 -5.83 -10.65
N GLU A 213 1.87 -6.58 -11.54
CA GLU A 213 1.37 -6.83 -12.89
C GLU A 213 0.11 -7.71 -12.89
N GLU A 214 0.10 -8.78 -12.08
CA GLU A 214 -1.04 -9.71 -11.95
C GLU A 214 -2.34 -9.00 -11.56
N PHE A 215 -2.27 -8.03 -10.65
CA PHE A 215 -3.44 -7.32 -10.14
C PHE A 215 -3.57 -5.89 -10.67
N ASN A 216 -2.74 -5.50 -11.63
CA ASN A 216 -2.73 -4.18 -12.27
C ASN A 216 -2.72 -3.00 -11.26
N TYR A 217 -1.76 -3.00 -10.35
CA TYR A 217 -1.52 -1.87 -9.45
C TYR A 217 -0.13 -1.27 -9.61
N GLN A 218 0.01 -0.01 -9.20
CA GLN A 218 1.29 0.68 -9.12
C GLN A 218 1.85 0.60 -7.69
N VAL A 219 3.16 0.46 -7.57
CA VAL A 219 3.85 0.42 -6.27
C VAL A 219 4.59 1.73 -6.00
N VAL A 220 4.35 2.30 -4.83
CA VAL A 220 5.11 3.38 -4.22
C VAL A 220 6.18 2.78 -3.31
N ASP A 221 7.45 3.09 -3.58
CA ASP A 221 8.58 2.58 -2.82
C ASP A 221 8.86 3.45 -1.60
N LEU A 222 8.20 3.15 -0.48
CA LEU A 222 8.47 3.78 0.81
C LEU A 222 9.75 3.25 1.45
N PHE A 223 10.15 2.02 1.17
CA PHE A 223 11.33 1.39 1.77
C PHE A 223 12.61 2.17 1.49
N ASN A 224 12.84 2.57 0.24
CA ASN A 224 14.01 3.36 -0.13
C ASN A 224 13.78 4.88 -0.06
N SER A 225 12.69 5.32 0.54
CA SER A 225 12.36 6.74 0.69
C SER A 225 12.97 7.35 1.96
N ASN A 226 12.85 8.67 2.10
CA ASN A 226 13.25 9.38 3.31
C ASN A 226 12.16 9.39 4.41
N ILE A 227 11.11 8.56 4.31
CA ILE A 227 9.97 8.58 5.23
C ILE A 227 10.37 8.40 6.70
N VAL A 228 11.43 7.64 6.99
CA VAL A 228 11.95 7.41 8.35
C VAL A 228 12.46 8.69 9.03
N ALA A 229 12.75 9.74 8.27
CA ALA A 229 13.12 11.06 8.79
C ALA A 229 11.90 11.93 9.17
N PHE A 230 10.70 11.52 8.75
CA PHE A 230 9.44 12.27 8.92
C PHE A 230 8.41 11.42 9.68
N VAL A 231 8.83 10.87 10.81
CA VAL A 231 7.96 10.12 11.73
C VAL A 231 7.63 10.96 12.98
N GLN A 232 6.56 10.59 13.66
CA GLN A 232 6.11 11.18 14.91
C GLN A 232 7.07 10.85 16.06
N GLY A 233 6.79 11.40 17.25
CA GLY A 233 7.58 11.15 18.46
C GLY A 233 7.59 9.68 18.91
N ASP A 234 6.68 8.84 18.41
CA ASP A 234 6.71 7.39 18.64
C ASP A 234 7.77 6.65 17.79
N GLY A 235 8.42 7.36 16.85
CA GLY A 235 9.48 6.84 16.00
C GLY A 235 9.02 5.86 14.92
N LEU A 236 7.71 5.60 14.83
CA LEU A 236 7.10 4.57 13.99
C LEU A 236 6.23 5.21 12.91
N HIS A 237 5.25 6.01 13.29
CA HIS A 237 4.20 6.46 12.36
C HIS A 237 4.59 7.76 11.67
N PRO A 238 4.24 7.98 10.39
CA PRO A 238 4.53 9.22 9.69
C PRO A 238 3.95 10.45 10.40
N SER A 239 4.70 11.55 10.46
CA SER A 239 4.20 12.87 10.87
C SER A 239 3.29 13.48 9.79
N GLN A 240 2.84 14.71 9.98
CA GLN A 240 2.09 15.40 8.92
C GLN A 240 2.95 15.60 7.66
N GLU A 241 4.22 15.94 7.83
CA GLU A 241 5.21 16.04 6.76
C GLU A 241 5.47 14.66 6.12
N GLY A 242 5.48 13.59 6.92
CA GLY A 242 5.59 12.23 6.40
C GLY A 242 4.37 11.82 5.57
N GLN A 243 3.17 12.16 6.00
CA GLN A 243 1.94 11.93 5.21
C GLN A 243 1.93 12.75 3.91
N GLN A 244 2.44 13.98 3.94
CA GLN A 244 2.63 14.79 2.74
C GLN A 244 3.64 14.15 1.77
N LEU A 245 4.76 13.62 2.28
CA LEU A 245 5.73 12.89 1.46
C LEU A 245 5.08 11.67 0.79
N ILE A 246 4.32 10.87 1.54
CA ILE A 246 3.59 9.72 0.97
C ILE A 246 2.57 10.20 -0.07
N ALA A 247 1.86 11.30 0.19
CA ALA A 247 0.88 11.87 -0.74
C ALA A 247 1.53 12.27 -2.07
N GLU A 248 2.68 12.96 -2.06
CA GLU A 248 3.41 13.31 -3.28
C GLU A 248 3.85 12.05 -4.04
N MET A 249 4.42 11.06 -3.35
CA MET A 249 4.87 9.83 -3.99
C MET A 249 3.71 9.00 -4.58
N VAL A 250 2.54 9.01 -3.93
CA VAL A 250 1.31 8.37 -4.45
C VAL A 250 0.76 9.15 -5.64
N TYR A 251 0.70 10.47 -5.55
CA TYR A 251 0.21 11.34 -6.62
C TYR A 251 1.03 11.14 -7.91
N ASP A 252 2.35 11.05 -7.81
CA ASP A 252 3.26 10.81 -8.94
C ASP A 252 3.03 9.46 -9.66
N LYS A 253 2.34 8.50 -9.03
CA LYS A 253 1.99 7.20 -9.64
C LYS A 253 0.69 7.22 -10.42
N ILE A 254 -0.16 8.22 -10.21
CA ILE A 254 -1.46 8.30 -10.85
C ILE A 254 -1.25 8.59 -12.33
N GLN A 255 -1.77 7.70 -13.18
CA GLN A 255 -1.66 7.82 -14.62
C GLN A 255 -2.81 8.66 -15.18
N PRO A 256 -2.57 9.47 -16.22
CA PRO A 256 -3.63 10.09 -16.97
C PRO A 256 -4.55 9.04 -17.59
N VAL A 257 -5.86 9.25 -17.55
CA VAL A 257 -6.77 8.37 -18.29
C VAL A 257 -7.03 8.96 -19.67
N ASP A 258 -6.58 8.23 -20.69
CA ASP A 258 -6.81 8.59 -22.08
C ASP A 258 -8.31 8.58 -22.42
N ALA A 259 -8.86 9.77 -22.64
CA ALA A 259 -10.25 10.00 -23.01
C ALA A 259 -10.67 9.34 -24.34
N ASN A 260 -9.72 8.84 -25.15
CA ASN A 260 -9.97 8.28 -26.48
C ASN A 260 -10.30 6.78 -26.50
N THR A 261 -10.33 6.10 -25.36
CA THR A 261 -10.50 4.63 -25.32
C THR A 261 -11.95 4.15 -25.15
N GLN A 262 -12.94 5.06 -25.22
CA GLN A 262 -14.37 4.69 -25.19
C GLN A 262 -15.20 5.42 -26.25
N SER A 263 -14.91 5.17 -27.53
CA SER A 263 -15.93 5.24 -28.58
C SER A 263 -16.53 3.85 -28.76
N VAL A 264 -17.50 3.49 -27.91
CA VAL A 264 -18.39 2.38 -28.23
C VAL A 264 -19.45 2.98 -29.15
N ASP A 265 -19.46 2.56 -30.42
CA ASP A 265 -20.48 2.91 -31.41
C ASP A 265 -21.86 2.48 -30.89
N GLY A 266 -22.51 3.38 -30.17
CA GLY A 266 -23.92 3.32 -29.83
C GLY A 266 -24.65 4.36 -30.65
N GLN A 267 -24.98 4.03 -31.91
CA GLN A 267 -25.97 4.81 -32.65
C GLN A 267 -27.26 4.84 -31.84
N ALA A 268 -27.62 6.03 -31.34
CA ALA A 268 -28.91 6.27 -30.75
C ALA A 268 -29.99 6.06 -31.82
N VAL A 269 -30.68 4.92 -31.75
CA VAL A 269 -31.91 4.71 -32.52
C VAL A 269 -32.99 5.53 -31.84
N LYS A 270 -33.50 6.52 -32.57
CA LYS A 270 -34.60 7.39 -32.18
C LYS A 270 -35.86 6.53 -32.05
N GLY A 271 -36.39 6.38 -30.84
CA GLY A 271 -37.62 5.62 -30.59
C GLY A 271 -38.81 6.27 -31.29
N GLU A 272 -39.44 5.54 -32.20
CA GLU A 272 -40.78 5.85 -32.70
C GLU A 272 -41.84 5.28 -31.75
N ASN A 273 -42.87 6.10 -31.50
CA ASN A 273 -44.05 5.73 -30.73
C ASN A 273 -44.77 4.53 -31.35
N ILE A 274 -45.05 3.51 -30.54
CA ILE A 274 -46.07 2.50 -30.89
C ILE A 274 -47.14 2.49 -29.80
N GLN A 275 -48.37 2.70 -30.26
CA GLN A 275 -49.61 2.72 -29.52
C GLN A 275 -49.98 1.35 -28.93
N GLU A 276 -50.77 1.40 -27.86
CA GLU A 276 -51.44 0.28 -27.20
C GLU A 276 -52.21 -0.62 -28.17
N GLY A 277 -52.13 -1.93 -27.94
CA GLY A 277 -52.94 -2.91 -28.65
C GLY A 277 -52.84 -4.33 -28.06
N ASN A 278 -53.79 -4.64 -27.17
CA ASN A 278 -54.34 -5.95 -26.82
C ASN A 278 -53.46 -7.11 -26.32
N THR A 279 -53.75 -7.48 -25.07
CA THR A 279 -53.57 -8.77 -24.42
C THR A 279 -54.47 -9.87 -25.04
N LYS A 280 -53.92 -11.09 -25.17
CA LYS A 280 -54.52 -12.44 -24.96
C LYS A 280 -53.41 -13.47 -25.23
N GLU A 281 -52.95 -14.23 -24.21
CA GLU A 281 -53.31 -15.65 -23.96
C GLU A 281 -53.14 -16.52 -25.23
N GLU A 282 -52.32 -17.57 -25.28
CA GLU A 282 -52.43 -18.79 -24.47
C GLU A 282 -51.23 -19.77 -24.72
N THR A 283 -50.86 -20.48 -23.64
CA THR A 283 -50.44 -21.92 -23.49
C THR A 283 -49.30 -22.61 -24.27
N GLU A 284 -48.40 -23.21 -23.45
CA GLU A 284 -47.86 -24.60 -23.45
C GLU A 284 -47.24 -25.16 -24.75
N THR A 285 -46.07 -25.79 -24.75
CA THR A 285 -45.83 -27.09 -24.10
C THR A 285 -44.33 -27.44 -24.08
N GLN A 286 -43.95 -28.24 -23.07
CA GLN A 286 -42.70 -28.97 -22.87
C GLN A 286 -42.18 -29.74 -24.10
N VAL A 287 -40.85 -29.98 -24.17
CA VAL A 287 -40.19 -31.30 -24.26
C VAL A 287 -38.65 -31.11 -24.12
N SER A 288 -38.03 -31.96 -23.29
CA SER A 288 -36.58 -32.20 -23.14
C SER A 288 -36.31 -33.67 -23.56
N PRO A 289 -35.10 -34.27 -23.52
CA PRO A 289 -33.74 -33.88 -23.91
C PRO A 289 -33.14 -34.88 -24.95
N GLY A 290 -31.94 -34.62 -25.51
CA GLY A 290 -31.29 -35.64 -26.34
C GLY A 290 -29.87 -35.35 -26.86
N LYS A 291 -28.89 -35.91 -26.13
CA LYS A 291 -27.65 -36.57 -26.58
C LYS A 291 -26.63 -35.85 -27.48
N THR A 292 -25.46 -35.61 -26.87
CA THR A 292 -24.13 -36.16 -27.20
C THR A 292 -23.67 -36.15 -28.65
N LYS A 293 -22.55 -35.44 -28.92
CA LYS A 293 -21.36 -36.02 -29.56
C LYS A 293 -20.15 -35.08 -29.50
N GLN A 294 -19.08 -35.60 -28.90
CA GLN A 294 -17.69 -35.22 -29.08
C GLN A 294 -17.16 -35.87 -30.38
N PRO A 295 -16.16 -35.27 -31.04
CA PRO A 295 -14.84 -35.93 -31.17
C PRO A 295 -13.68 -34.91 -31.02
N SER A 296 -12.71 -35.15 -30.14
CA SER A 296 -11.39 -35.79 -30.37
C SER A 296 -10.35 -34.92 -31.11
N ILE A 297 -9.43 -34.38 -30.30
CA ILE A 297 -7.94 -34.37 -30.40
C ILE A 297 -7.30 -34.40 -31.80
N GLN A 298 -6.43 -33.42 -32.07
CA GLN A 298 -5.16 -33.63 -32.76
C GLN A 298 -4.07 -32.72 -32.18
N GLU A 299 -2.99 -33.35 -31.70
CA GLU A 299 -1.69 -32.77 -31.38
C GLU A 299 -0.97 -32.30 -32.65
N SER A 300 -0.14 -31.25 -32.51
CA SER A 300 1.17 -31.21 -33.18
C SER A 300 2.10 -30.24 -32.46
N ASP A 301 3.17 -30.79 -31.89
CA ASP A 301 4.38 -30.10 -31.50
C ASP A 301 5.05 -29.41 -32.69
N THR A 302 5.65 -28.24 -32.48
CA THR A 302 7.05 -27.98 -32.86
C THR A 302 7.57 -26.73 -32.13
N LEU A 303 8.70 -26.94 -31.45
CA LEU A 303 9.60 -25.95 -30.86
C LEU A 303 10.31 -25.13 -31.96
N GLU A 304 10.58 -23.85 -31.69
CA GLU A 304 11.94 -23.30 -31.45
C GLU A 304 12.03 -21.78 -31.71
N ASN A 305 12.75 -21.14 -30.78
CA ASN A 305 13.64 -19.99 -30.96
C ASN A 305 13.09 -18.67 -31.53
N GLU A 306 13.06 -17.64 -30.69
CA GLU A 306 13.89 -16.45 -30.94
C GLU A 306 14.13 -15.64 -29.64
N ALA A 307 15.33 -15.80 -29.09
CA ALA A 307 15.92 -14.89 -28.12
C ALA A 307 16.64 -13.76 -28.88
N GLY A 308 16.26 -12.51 -28.66
CA GLY A 308 16.91 -11.39 -29.34
C GLY A 308 16.48 -9.99 -28.90
N LYS A 309 17.28 -9.42 -27.99
CA LYS A 309 17.59 -7.97 -27.85
C LYS A 309 16.49 -7.01 -27.37
N ALA A 310 16.60 -6.59 -26.11
CA ALA A 310 16.41 -5.19 -25.71
C ALA A 310 17.08 -4.88 -24.35
N ALA A 311 18.41 -4.77 -24.33
CA ALA A 311 19.12 -4.17 -23.20
C ALA A 311 19.02 -2.63 -23.30
N LYS A 312 18.08 -2.03 -22.57
CA LYS A 312 17.97 -0.58 -22.42
C LYS A 312 18.93 -0.13 -21.31
N LYS A 313 20.02 0.55 -21.69
CA LYS A 313 20.94 1.24 -20.77
C LYS A 313 20.18 2.26 -19.93
N SER A 314 20.01 2.01 -18.64
CA SER A 314 19.68 3.06 -17.66
C SER A 314 20.94 3.89 -17.41
N LYS A 315 20.87 5.20 -17.70
CA LYS A 315 21.91 6.16 -17.33
C LYS A 315 21.72 6.52 -15.86
N SER A 316 22.61 6.04 -14.99
CA SER A 316 22.72 6.56 -13.62
C SER A 316 23.25 8.00 -13.68
N VAL A 317 22.45 8.97 -13.27
CA VAL A 317 22.90 10.35 -13.05
C VAL A 317 23.55 10.42 -11.68
N PHE A 318 24.84 10.72 -11.66
CA PHE A 318 25.66 10.88 -10.46
C PHE A 318 25.50 12.30 -9.91
N TYR A 319 24.89 12.47 -8.74
CA TYR A 319 24.89 13.74 -8.00
C TYR A 319 26.03 13.72 -6.97
N PRO A 320 27.06 14.58 -7.08
CA PRO A 320 28.09 14.67 -6.06
C PRO A 320 27.57 15.43 -4.83
N TYR A 321 27.84 14.86 -3.65
CA TYR A 321 27.57 15.44 -2.33
C TYR A 321 28.12 16.87 -2.21
N LEU A 322 27.22 17.85 -2.17
CA LEU A 322 27.54 19.26 -1.96
C LEU A 322 26.72 19.83 -0.78
N PHE A 323 26.74 19.15 0.36
CA PHE A 323 26.12 19.65 1.60
C PHE A 323 26.92 19.38 2.89
N SER A 324 28.21 19.01 2.80
CA SER A 324 29.04 18.79 3.99
C SER A 324 29.56 20.08 4.65
N GLY A 325 29.59 21.22 3.94
CA GLY A 325 30.15 22.47 4.47
C GLY A 325 29.29 23.16 5.53
N ILE A 326 27.97 23.17 5.36
CA ILE A 326 27.05 23.93 6.23
C ILE A 326 26.87 23.22 7.58
N ILE A 327 26.83 21.89 7.59
CA ILE A 327 26.66 21.09 8.82
C ILE A 327 27.91 21.19 9.72
N ILE A 328 29.11 21.24 9.14
CA ILE A 328 30.36 21.40 9.90
C ILE A 328 30.43 22.78 10.57
N ILE A 329 29.95 23.84 9.90
CA ILE A 329 29.93 25.20 10.47
C ILE A 329 28.93 25.27 11.64
N ILE A 330 27.76 24.66 11.52
CA ILE A 330 26.76 24.63 12.60
C ILE A 330 27.29 23.88 13.83
N LEU A 331 27.93 22.73 13.63
CA LEU A 331 28.54 21.95 14.73
C LEU A 331 29.66 22.72 15.44
N ALA A 332 30.51 23.45 14.69
CA ALA A 332 31.57 24.27 15.27
C ALA A 332 31.03 25.44 16.12
N VAL A 333 29.93 26.08 15.69
CA VAL A 333 29.29 27.17 16.43
C VAL A 333 28.65 26.64 17.72
N VAL A 334 27.93 25.52 17.66
CA VAL A 334 27.30 24.89 18.83
C VAL A 334 28.35 24.45 19.86
N LEU A 335 29.47 23.87 19.41
CA LEU A 335 30.56 23.46 20.30
C LEU A 335 31.24 24.67 20.97
N THR A 336 31.41 25.78 20.24
CA THR A 336 32.00 27.01 20.79
C THR A 336 31.09 27.65 21.85
N ILE A 337 29.77 27.65 21.63
CA ILE A 337 28.78 28.14 22.59
C ILE A 337 28.77 27.26 23.85
N TYR A 338 28.84 25.94 23.67
CA TYR A 338 28.88 24.99 24.78
C TYR A 338 30.12 25.15 25.66
N ILE A 339 31.31 25.29 25.06
CA ILE A 339 32.57 25.50 25.79
C ILE A 339 32.56 26.85 26.54
N ARG A 340 32.05 27.92 25.91
CA ARG A 340 31.92 29.23 26.58
C ARG A 340 30.94 29.21 27.76
N LYS A 341 29.87 28.42 27.69
CA LYS A 341 28.90 28.28 28.79
C LYS A 341 29.49 27.50 29.97
N LYS A 342 30.30 26.46 29.71
CA LYS A 342 30.96 25.65 30.73
C LYS A 342 32.07 26.39 31.50
N ASN A 343 32.75 27.34 30.84
CA ASN A 343 33.81 28.13 31.47
C ASN A 343 33.29 29.37 32.26
N LYS A 344 31.99 29.68 32.19
CA LYS A 344 31.36 30.74 33.01
C LYS A 344 30.77 30.23 34.33
N THR A 345 30.75 28.92 34.55
CA THR A 345 30.21 28.27 35.76
C THR A 345 31.28 27.63 36.64
N LYS A 346 32.53 28.12 36.56
CA LYS A 346 33.60 27.80 37.51
C LYS A 346 34.17 29.08 38.12
#